data_AF-A0A1I4T5T3-F1
#
_entry.id   AF-A0A1I4T5T3-F1
#
_cell.length_a   1.000
_cell.length_b   1.000
_cell.length_c   1.000
_cell.angle_alpha   90.00
_cell.angle_beta   90.00
_cell.angle_gamma   90.00
#
_symmetry.space_group_name_H-M   'P 1'
#
loop_
_entity.id
_entity.type
_entity.pdbx_description
1 polymer ?
#
loop_
_entity_poly.entity_id
_entity_poly.type
_entity_poly.pdbx_seq_one_letter_code
_entity_poly.pdbx_strand_id
1 'polypeptide(L)'
;MSQTTPLYEAARMLNLGPQKLYRALRHRQVLDKNNLPYRRYVEQGLFTSELKSYEHPTLGPRTYATPHATDKGIQWLAREFEIEITKANTQKTGTDA
;
A
#
# COMPACT_ATOMS: atom_id res chain seq x y z
N MET A 1 -16.54 -3.92 4.10
CA MET A 1 -15.11 -4.03 3.73
C MET A 1 -14.39 -2.85 4.35
N SER A 2 -13.26 -3.07 5.04
CA SER A 2 -12.43 -1.95 5.52
C SER A 2 -11.91 -1.17 4.32
N GLN A 3 -11.89 0.16 4.42
CA GLN A 3 -11.28 1.00 3.40
C GLN A 3 -9.79 0.65 3.28
N THR A 4 -9.27 0.66 2.05
CA THR A 4 -7.86 0.36 1.77
C THR A 4 -7.27 1.41 0.86
N THR A 5 -6.06 1.84 1.16
CA THR A 5 -5.35 2.88 0.40
C THR A 5 -4.23 2.24 -0.41
N PRO A 6 -4.05 2.59 -1.71
CA PRO A 6 -2.88 2.16 -2.47
C PRO A 6 -1.61 2.48 -1.69
N LEU A 7 -0.68 1.52 -1.58
CA LEU A 7 0.50 1.70 -0.73
C LEU A 7 1.38 2.89 -1.17
N TYR A 8 1.33 3.25 -2.46
CA TYR A 8 1.97 4.45 -2.98
C TYR A 8 1.39 5.73 -2.34
N GLU A 9 0.07 5.80 -2.20
CA GLU A 9 -0.62 6.92 -1.59
C GLU A 9 -0.44 6.92 -0.06
N ALA A 10 -0.50 5.75 0.59
CA ALA A 10 -0.18 5.62 2.00
C ALA A 10 1.23 6.16 2.33
N ALA A 11 2.21 5.93 1.45
CA ALA A 11 3.54 6.53 1.59
C ALA A 11 3.48 8.07 1.59
N ARG A 12 2.73 8.66 0.65
CA ARG A 12 2.58 10.12 0.55
C ARG A 12 1.86 10.70 1.77
N MET A 13 0.84 10.03 2.29
CA MET A 13 0.14 10.45 3.51
C MET A 13 1.07 10.48 4.72
N LEU A 14 2.05 9.58 4.76
CA LEU A 14 3.06 9.50 5.80
C LEU A 14 4.30 10.38 5.51
N ASN A 15 4.26 11.23 4.49
CA ASN A 15 5.43 12.02 4.04
C ASN A 15 6.68 11.18 3.74
N LEU A 16 6.48 9.91 3.37
CA LEU A 16 7.53 9.00 2.93
C LEU A 16 7.69 9.06 1.41
N GLY A 17 8.95 8.98 0.96
CA GLY A 17 9.23 8.76 -0.46
C GLY A 17 8.73 7.39 -0.90
N PRO A 18 7.76 7.25 -1.82
CA PRO A 18 7.14 5.96 -2.14
C PRO A 18 8.16 4.90 -2.57
N GLN A 19 9.11 5.25 -3.43
CA GLN A 19 10.15 4.31 -3.87
C GLN A 19 11.06 3.84 -2.72
N LYS A 20 11.37 4.74 -1.76
CA LYS A 20 12.15 4.40 -0.56
C LYS A 20 11.36 3.47 0.34
N LEU A 21 10.07 3.73 0.55
CA LEU A 21 9.18 2.85 1.31
C LEU A 21 9.15 1.45 0.70
N TYR A 22 8.83 1.33 -0.59
CA TYR A 22 8.77 0.03 -1.27
C TYR A 22 10.09 -0.73 -1.19
N ARG A 23 11.23 -0.04 -1.35
CA ARG A 23 12.55 -0.66 -1.18
C ARG A 23 12.76 -1.18 0.24
N ALA A 24 12.42 -0.39 1.26
CA ALA A 24 12.54 -0.79 2.65
C ALA A 24 11.63 -1.99 2.97
N LEU A 25 10.38 -1.97 2.50
CA LEU A 25 9.43 -3.06 2.71
C LEU A 25 9.87 -4.35 2.01
N ARG A 26 10.46 -4.29 0.82
CA ARG A 26 11.05 -5.48 0.18
C ARG A 26 12.25 -6.01 0.95
N HIS A 27 13.12 -5.12 1.43
CA HIS A 27 14.28 -5.51 2.23
C HIS A 27 13.88 -6.19 3.55
N ARG A 28 12.81 -5.71 4.20
CA ARG A 28 12.23 -6.29 5.42
C ARG A 28 11.33 -7.52 5.15
N GLN A 29 11.24 -7.97 3.90
CA GLN A 29 10.35 -9.06 3.47
C GLN A 29 8.88 -8.82 3.87
N VAL A 30 8.43 -7.57 3.85
CA VAL A 30 7.00 -7.21 3.95
C VAL A 30 6.34 -7.33 2.59
N LEU A 31 7.04 -6.89 1.55
CA LEU A 31 6.70 -7.10 0.15
C LEU A 31 7.69 -8.05 -0.51
N ASP A 32 7.24 -8.80 -1.51
CA ASP A 32 8.09 -9.60 -2.37
C ASP A 32 8.72 -8.78 -3.52
N LYS A 33 9.44 -9.44 -4.42
CA LYS A 33 10.05 -8.81 -5.60
C LYS A 33 9.05 -8.20 -6.58
N ASN A 34 7.79 -8.64 -6.55
CA ASN A 34 6.69 -8.16 -7.38
C ASN A 34 5.85 -7.09 -6.67
N ASN A 35 6.28 -6.62 -5.49
CA ASN A 35 5.56 -5.68 -4.63
C ASN A 35 4.25 -6.24 -4.05
N LEU A 36 4.16 -7.55 -3.89
CA LEU A 36 3.02 -8.18 -3.23
C LEU A 36 3.32 -8.41 -1.76
N PRO A 37 2.36 -8.13 -0.85
CA PRO A 37 2.54 -8.37 0.56
C PRO A 37 2.67 -9.86 0.84
N TYR A 38 3.65 -10.23 1.66
CA TYR A 38 3.74 -11.61 2.14
C TYR A 38 2.50 -11.97 2.96
N ARG A 39 2.04 -13.22 2.80
CA ARG A 39 0.82 -13.75 3.42
C ARG A 39 0.68 -13.39 4.90
N ARG A 40 1.77 -13.47 5.68
CA ARG A 40 1.76 -13.16 7.12
C ARG A 40 1.24 -11.74 7.44
N TYR A 41 1.52 -10.74 6.60
CA TYR A 41 1.03 -9.38 6.82
C TYR A 41 -0.39 -9.17 6.28
N VAL A 42 -0.81 -10.00 5.32
CA VAL A 42 -2.21 -10.05 4.85
C VAL A 42 -3.10 -10.68 5.92
N GLU A 43 -2.69 -11.80 6.50
CA GLU A 43 -3.42 -12.48 7.58
C GLU A 43 -3.52 -11.63 8.85
N GLN A 44 -2.51 -10.79 9.12
CA GLN A 44 -2.56 -9.80 10.21
C GLN A 44 -3.52 -8.63 9.91
N GLY A 45 -4.07 -8.54 8.70
CA GLY A 45 -4.95 -7.46 8.26
C GLY A 45 -4.25 -6.13 8.04
N LEU A 46 -2.93 -6.12 7.77
CA LEU A 46 -2.15 -4.91 7.54
C LEU A 46 -2.17 -4.49 6.07
N PHE A 47 -2.05 -5.45 5.16
CA PHE A 47 -2.01 -5.19 3.72
C PHE A 47 -2.97 -6.11 2.97
N THR A 48 -3.34 -5.68 1.77
CA THR A 48 -4.02 -6.50 0.77
C THR A 48 -3.41 -6.22 -0.61
N SER A 49 -3.93 -6.88 -1.64
CA SER A 49 -3.61 -6.56 -3.03
C SER A 49 -4.88 -6.44 -3.84
N GLU A 50 -4.91 -5.46 -4.73
CA GLU A 50 -5.99 -5.27 -5.69
C GLU A 50 -5.48 -5.70 -7.06
N LEU A 51 -6.25 -6.54 -7.77
CA LEU A 51 -5.94 -6.93 -9.14
C LEU A 51 -6.52 -5.89 -10.10
N LYS A 52 -5.68 -5.34 -10.96
CA LYS A 52 -6.05 -4.40 -12.02
C LYS A 52 -5.74 -5.00 -13.38
N SER A 53 -6.55 -4.63 -14.35
CA SER A 53 -6.39 -5.03 -15.75
C SER A 53 -6.16 -3.80 -16.61
N TYR A 54 -5.34 -3.92 -17.65
CA TYR A 54 -5.15 -2.89 -18.66
C TYR A 54 -4.91 -3.54 -20.03
N GLU A 55 -5.24 -2.80 -21.08
CA GLU A 55 -4.99 -3.24 -22.45
C GLU A 55 -3.57 -2.84 -22.86
N HIS A 56 -2.69 -3.81 -23.11
CA HIS A 56 -1.35 -3.55 -23.61
C HIS A 56 -1.38 -3.41 -25.14
N PRO A 57 -0.79 -2.35 -25.72
CA PRO A 57 -0.95 -2.00 -27.14
C PRO A 57 -0.55 -3.11 -28.13
N THR A 58 0.36 -4.01 -27.74
CA THR A 58 0.85 -5.11 -28.59
C THR A 58 0.60 -6.51 -28.02
N LEU A 59 0.26 -6.62 -26.73
CA LEU A 59 0.24 -7.89 -26.02
C LEU A 59 -1.16 -8.28 -25.54
N GLY A 60 -2.16 -7.43 -25.83
CA GLY A 60 -3.53 -7.64 -25.41
C GLY A 60 -3.77 -7.36 -23.91
N PRO A 61 -4.85 -7.90 -23.35
CA PRO A 61 -5.21 -7.72 -21.95
C PRO A 61 -4.12 -8.24 -21.01
N ARG A 62 -3.72 -7.40 -20.06
CA ARG A 62 -2.75 -7.74 -19.01
C ARG A 62 -3.32 -7.44 -17.64
N THR A 63 -2.92 -8.25 -16.65
CA THR A 63 -3.29 -8.07 -15.26
C THR A 63 -2.05 -7.82 -14.41
N TYR A 64 -2.19 -6.97 -13.40
CA TYR A 64 -1.17 -6.72 -12.39
C TYR A 64 -1.83 -6.49 -11.04
N ALA A 65 -1.12 -6.80 -9.97
CA ALA A 65 -1.61 -6.58 -8.61
C ALA A 65 -0.91 -5.38 -7.98
N THR A 66 -1.67 -4.56 -7.27
CA THR A 66 -1.19 -3.37 -6.56
C THR A 66 -1.34 -3.57 -5.05
N PRO A 67 -0.26 -3.41 -4.25
CA PRO A 67 -0.37 -3.52 -2.80
C PRO A 67 -1.16 -2.34 -2.23
N HIS A 68 -2.01 -2.64 -1.26
CA HIS A 68 -2.79 -1.67 -0.51
C HIS A 68 -2.55 -1.84 0.98
N ALA A 69 -2.61 -0.75 1.72
CA ALA A 69 -2.59 -0.74 3.18
C ALA A 69 -4.02 -0.56 3.71
N THR A 70 -4.39 -1.31 4.73
CA THR A 70 -5.59 -1.01 5.53
C THR A 70 -5.29 0.16 6.48
N ASP A 71 -6.31 0.70 7.15
CA ASP A 71 -6.09 1.68 8.23
C ASP A 71 -5.09 1.17 9.29
N LYS A 72 -5.21 -0.12 9.66
CA LYS A 72 -4.28 -0.81 10.56
C LYS A 72 -2.87 -0.87 9.96
N GLY A 73 -2.77 -1.12 8.66
CA GLY A 73 -1.52 -1.11 7.91
C GLY A 73 -0.83 0.26 7.92
N ILE A 74 -1.58 1.34 7.73
CA ILE A 74 -1.05 2.71 7.77
C ILE A 74 -0.54 3.04 9.17
N GLN A 75 -1.28 2.68 10.23
CA GLN A 75 -0.81 2.83 11.62
C GLN A 75 0.45 2.01 11.90
N TRP A 76 0.51 0.78 11.39
CA TRP A 76 1.70 -0.05 11.49
C TRP A 76 2.90 0.57 10.78
N LEU A 77 2.72 1.03 9.54
CA LEU A 77 3.77 1.74 8.78
C LEU A 77 4.28 2.97 9.53
N ALA A 78 3.40 3.80 10.08
CA ALA A 78 3.83 4.97 10.82
C ALA A 78 4.73 4.61 12.02
N ARG A 79 4.40 3.56 12.77
CA ARG A 79 5.26 3.05 13.85
C ARG A 79 6.60 2.52 13.34
N GLU A 80 6.58 1.74 12.26
CA GLU A 80 7.78 1.13 11.65
C GLU A 80 8.79 2.13 11.06
N PHE A 81 8.33 3.36 10.81
CA PHE A 81 9.12 4.46 10.27
C PHE A 81 9.18 5.67 11.22
N GLU A 82 8.73 5.51 12.48
CA GLU A 82 8.78 6.53 13.54
C GLU A 82 8.09 7.85 13.16
N ILE A 83 6.91 7.75 12.54
CA ILE A 83 6.11 8.88 12.06
C ILE A 83 4.91 9.07 12.99
N GLU A 84 4.72 10.30 13.46
CA GLU A 84 3.52 10.66 14.21
C GLU A 84 2.32 10.88 13.27
N ILE A 85 1.22 10.18 13.53
CA ILE A 85 -0.03 10.38 12.79
C ILE A 85 -0.86 11.47 13.48
N THR A 86 -0.85 12.67 12.91
CA THR A 86 -1.76 13.74 13.33
C THR A 86 -3.12 13.57 12.67
N LYS A 87 -4.21 13.94 13.37
CA LYS A 87 -5.60 13.84 12.88
C LYS A 87 -5.85 14.48 11.50
N ALA A 88 -5.03 15.45 11.08
CA ALA A 88 -5.12 16.10 9.78
C ALA A 88 -4.78 15.16 8.59
N ASN A 89 -3.94 14.15 8.81
CA ASN A 89 -3.53 13.21 7.75
C ASN A 89 -4.61 12.17 7.40
N THR A 90 -5.61 12.00 8.27
CA THR A 90 -6.69 11.01 8.11
C THR A 90 -7.84 11.50 7.23
N GLN A 91 -7.92 12.80 6.91
CA GLN A 91 -9.10 13.40 6.26
C GLN A 91 -9.17 13.29 4.73
N LYS A 92 -8.18 12.70 4.05
CA LYS A 92 -8.26 12.41 2.60
C LYS A 92 -9.05 11.13 2.28
N THR A 93 -9.95 10.70 3.16
CA THR A 93 -10.75 9.47 3.01
C THR A 93 -12.15 9.72 2.43
N GLY A 94 -12.36 10.84 1.73
CA GLY A 94 -13.67 11.23 1.24
C GLY A 94 -13.62 12.03 -0.05
N THR A 95 -13.08 11.48 -1.14
CA THR A 95 -13.40 11.93 -2.49
C THR A 95 -13.09 10.80 -3.47
N ASP A 96 -14.12 10.10 -3.94
CA ASP A 96 -14.47 10.04 -5.36
C ASP A 96 -15.73 9.15 -5.53
N ALA A 97 -16.75 9.81 -6.07
CA ALA A 97 -18.06 9.40 -6.64
C ALA A 97 -18.57 7.96 -6.48
#